data_AF-A0A0Q6A5P3-F1
#
_entry.id   AF-A0A0Q6A5P3-F1
#
_cell.length_a   1.000
_cell.length_b   1.000
_cell.length_c   1.000
_cell.angle_alpha   90.00
_cell.angle_beta   90.00
_cell.angle_gamma   90.00
#
_symmetry.space_group_name_H-M   'P 1'
#
loop_
_entity.id
_entity.type
_entity.pdbx_description
1 polymer ?
#
loop_
_entity_poly.entity_id
_entity_poly.type
_entity_poly.pdbx_seq_one_letter_code
_entity_poly.pdbx_strand_id
1 'polypeptide(L)'
;MKREPGRDRLTAEKRNRAAKERQTPCFTLEINQRPVLVFTAPSLSSAMRRISEDWFVEELGRMRSVGCSLLRTRDQRQIRPANPEEATRLELERSLDRARGEDTKYAFAFLIPIDKDPN
;
A
#
# COMPACT_ATOMS: atom_id res chain seq x y z
N MET A 1 -7.07 52.75 23.11
CA MET A 1 -6.14 52.63 21.96
C MET A 1 -4.99 51.74 22.41
N LYS A 2 -4.57 50.64 21.77
CA LYS A 2 -4.98 49.89 20.58
C LYS A 2 -4.61 48.41 20.83
N ARG A 3 -5.35 47.52 20.18
CA ARG A 3 -5.27 46.05 20.22
C ARG A 3 -4.01 45.55 19.50
N GLU A 4 -3.37 44.48 20.01
CA GLU A 4 -2.68 43.46 19.19
C GLU A 4 -2.64 42.10 19.92
N PRO A 5 -3.38 41.07 19.44
CA PRO A 5 -2.95 39.69 19.60
C PRO A 5 -2.89 39.05 18.21
N GLY A 6 -1.67 38.93 17.65
CA GLY A 6 -1.52 38.54 16.24
C GLY A 6 -0.29 37.72 15.92
N ARG A 7 0.30 36.99 16.88
CA ARG A 7 1.57 36.28 16.65
C ARG A 7 1.56 34.76 16.80
N ASP A 8 0.41 34.14 17.07
CA ASP A 8 0.34 32.66 17.22
C ASP A 8 -0.29 31.93 16.02
N ARG A 9 -0.78 32.66 15.01
CA ARG A 9 -1.58 32.07 13.92
C ARG A 9 -0.77 31.66 12.67
N LEU A 10 0.50 32.06 12.57
CA LEU A 10 1.30 31.89 11.35
C LEU A 10 2.12 30.58 11.29
N THR A 11 2.18 29.80 12.38
CA THR A 11 2.96 28.55 12.44
C THR A 11 2.15 27.29 12.16
N ALA A 12 0.81 27.33 12.30
CA ALA A 12 -0.05 26.19 12.01
C ALA A 12 -0.28 25.99 10.50
N GLU A 13 -0.46 27.07 9.73
CA GLU A 13 -0.75 26.99 8.29
C GLU A 13 0.46 26.55 7.44
N LYS A 14 1.70 26.81 7.90
CA LYS A 14 2.90 26.34 7.20
C LYS A 14 3.22 24.86 7.42
N ARG A 15 2.79 24.26 8.55
CA ARG A 15 2.91 22.81 8.77
C ARG A 15 1.92 22.00 7.93
N ASN A 16 0.73 22.55 7.67
CA ASN A 16 -0.28 21.88 6.85
C ASN A 16 0.00 21.89 5.34
N ARG A 17 0.93 22.72 4.85
CA ARG A 17 1.36 22.70 3.43
C ARG A 17 2.52 21.76 3.15
N ALA A 18 3.29 21.35 4.16
CA ALA A 18 4.37 20.37 4.02
C ALA A 18 3.87 18.92 4.10
N ALA A 19 2.74 18.66 4.78
CA ALA A 19 2.09 17.35 4.85
C ALA A 19 1.26 16.99 3.59
N LYS A 20 1.50 17.70 2.48
CA LYS A 20 1.09 17.27 1.14
C LYS A 20 2.28 16.70 0.40
N GLU A 21 3.19 16.02 1.11
CA GLU A 21 3.89 14.88 0.53
C GLU A 21 2.81 14.07 -0.18
N ARG A 22 2.93 13.96 -1.50
CA ARG A 22 1.96 13.26 -2.34
C ARG A 22 1.81 11.85 -1.78
N GLN A 23 0.85 11.63 -0.89
CA GLN A 23 0.50 10.31 -0.40
C GLN A 23 0.23 9.51 -1.65
N THR A 24 1.16 8.61 -1.98
CA THR A 24 1.08 7.86 -3.22
C THR A 24 -0.18 7.03 -3.12
N PRO A 25 -1.11 7.12 -4.08
CA PRO A 25 -2.39 6.44 -3.98
C PRO A 25 -2.19 4.95 -3.66
N CYS A 26 -2.97 4.46 -2.70
CA CYS A 26 -2.95 3.07 -2.28
C CYS A 26 -4.06 2.29 -2.99
N PHE A 27 -3.72 1.10 -3.44
CA PHE A 27 -4.62 0.23 -4.18
C PHE A 27 -4.60 -1.17 -3.56
N THR A 28 -5.77 -1.80 -3.55
CA THR A 28 -5.96 -3.16 -3.09
C THR A 28 -6.16 -4.07 -4.29
N LEU A 29 -5.33 -5.12 -4.37
CA LEU A 29 -5.51 -6.26 -5.24
C LEU A 29 -6.50 -7.23 -4.61
N GLU A 30 -7.55 -7.51 -5.37
CA GLU A 30 -8.54 -8.51 -5.06
C GLU A 30 -8.37 -9.71 -5.99
N ILE A 31 -8.36 -10.91 -5.40
CA ILE A 31 -8.34 -12.18 -6.12
C ILE A 31 -9.66 -12.88 -5.79
N ASN A 32 -10.50 -13.11 -6.81
CA ASN A 32 -11.86 -13.66 -6.62
C ASN A 32 -12.67 -12.89 -5.54
N GLN A 33 -12.67 -11.55 -5.62
CA GLN A 33 -13.35 -10.64 -4.67
C GLN A 33 -12.81 -10.66 -3.24
N ARG A 34 -11.69 -11.35 -2.98
CA ARG A 34 -11.03 -11.32 -1.68
C ARG A 34 -9.88 -10.31 -1.73
N PRO A 35 -9.79 -9.34 -0.81
CA PRO A 35 -8.63 -8.45 -0.72
C PRO A 35 -7.42 -9.25 -0.24
N VAL A 36 -6.35 -9.24 -1.04
CA VAL A 36 -5.16 -10.06 -0.80
C VAL A 36 -3.94 -9.21 -0.46
N LEU A 37 -3.74 -8.13 -1.20
CA LEU A 37 -2.54 -7.30 -1.09
C LEU A 37 -2.91 -5.83 -1.28
N VAL A 38 -2.34 -4.95 -0.46
CA VAL A 38 -2.40 -3.50 -0.64
C VAL A 38 -1.02 -2.96 -1.02
N PHE A 39 -0.97 -1.99 -1.93
CA PHE A 39 0.29 -1.44 -2.44
C PHE A 39 0.14 -0.01 -2.95
N THR A 40 1.26 0.71 -3.02
CA THR A 40 1.27 2.07 -3.57
C THR A 40 1.48 2.07 -5.09
N ALA A 41 0.71 2.88 -5.80
CA ALA A 41 0.96 3.19 -7.21
C ALA A 41 0.60 4.65 -7.54
N PRO A 42 1.22 5.27 -8.56
CA PRO A 42 0.93 6.65 -8.90
C PRO A 42 -0.47 6.86 -9.50
N SER A 43 -1.09 5.81 -10.03
CA SER A 43 -2.43 5.84 -10.63
C SER A 43 -3.03 4.43 -10.71
N LEU A 44 -4.36 4.35 -10.90
CA LEU A 44 -5.06 3.07 -11.10
C LEU A 44 -4.51 2.31 -12.31
N SER A 45 -4.25 3.00 -13.43
CA SER A 45 -3.64 2.39 -14.61
C SER A 45 -2.25 1.81 -14.33
N SER A 46 -1.48 2.47 -13.46
CA SER A 46 -0.16 1.97 -13.05
C SER A 46 -0.28 0.77 -12.10
N ALA A 47 -1.31 0.74 -11.25
CA ALA A 47 -1.63 -0.40 -10.41
C ALA A 47 -2.05 -1.62 -11.23
N MET A 48 -2.94 -1.41 -12.21
CA MET A 48 -3.37 -2.44 -13.16
C MET A 48 -2.18 -2.98 -13.96
N ARG A 49 -1.33 -2.09 -14.48
CA ARG A 49 -0.12 -2.52 -15.19
C ARG A 49 0.76 -3.39 -14.29
N ARG A 50 0.96 -3.01 -13.02
CA ARG A 50 1.80 -3.75 -12.08
C ARG A 50 1.32 -5.17 -11.86
N ILE A 51 0.02 -5.35 -11.63
CA ILE A 51 -0.53 -6.69 -11.39
C ILE A 51 -0.56 -7.58 -12.63
N SER A 52 -0.27 -7.01 -13.80
CA SER A 52 -0.12 -7.71 -15.07
C SER A 52 1.34 -7.95 -15.47
N GLU A 53 2.33 -7.43 -14.74
CA GLU A 53 3.74 -7.70 -15.03
C GLU A 53 4.07 -9.16 -14.69
N ASP A 54 4.73 -9.89 -15.60
CA ASP A 54 5.03 -11.32 -15.45
C ASP A 54 5.70 -11.65 -14.11
N TRP A 55 6.71 -10.87 -13.71
CA TRP A 55 7.42 -11.06 -12.44
C TRP A 55 6.47 -11.02 -11.23
N PHE A 56 5.43 -10.18 -11.27
CA PHE A 56 4.48 -10.04 -10.18
C PHE A 56 3.48 -11.20 -10.17
N VAL A 57 3.05 -11.65 -11.34
CA VAL A 57 2.18 -12.83 -11.49
C VAL A 57 2.90 -14.09 -11.01
N GLU A 58 4.15 -14.26 -11.40
CA GLU A 58 4.99 -15.38 -10.97
C GLU A 58 5.18 -15.39 -9.46
N GLU A 59 5.49 -14.23 -8.85
CA GLU A 59 5.66 -14.12 -7.40
C GLU A 59 4.38 -14.49 -6.65
N LEU A 60 3.23 -13.93 -7.05
CA LEU A 60 1.94 -14.29 -6.45
C LEU A 60 1.58 -15.78 -6.66
N GLY A 61 2.01 -16.38 -7.77
CA GLY A 61 1.81 -17.80 -8.05
C GLY A 61 2.64 -18.72 -7.15
N ARG A 62 3.81 -18.26 -6.68
CA ARG A 62 4.69 -18.98 -5.75
C ARG A 62 4.18 -18.89 -4.31
N MET A 63 3.58 -17.77 -3.95
CA MET A 63 3.06 -17.53 -2.61
C MET A 63 1.89 -18.45 -2.25
N ARG A 64 1.86 -18.86 -0.97
CA ARG A 64 0.78 -19.68 -0.41
C ARG A 64 0.13 -18.99 0.77
N SER A 65 -1.14 -19.26 0.95
CA SER A 65 -1.94 -18.86 2.11
C SER A 65 -2.72 -20.07 2.58
N VAL A 66 -2.48 -20.53 3.81
CA VAL A 66 -3.14 -21.70 4.40
C VAL A 66 -2.95 -22.96 3.54
N GLY A 67 -1.73 -23.14 3.03
CA GLY A 67 -1.33 -24.29 2.20
C GLY A 67 -1.80 -24.23 0.74
N CYS A 68 -2.54 -23.19 0.35
CA CYS A 68 -3.06 -23.02 -1.01
C CYS A 68 -2.31 -21.92 -1.76
N SER A 69 -2.00 -22.14 -3.05
CA SER A 69 -1.48 -21.07 -3.91
C SER A 69 -2.40 -19.86 -3.91
N LEU A 70 -1.79 -18.69 -3.75
CA LEU A 70 -2.49 -17.41 -3.66
C LEU A 70 -3.09 -16.98 -5.00
N LEU A 71 -2.45 -17.36 -6.11
CA LEU A 71 -2.95 -17.12 -7.47
C LEU A 71 -2.97 -18.42 -8.30
N ARG A 72 -4.14 -18.77 -8.84
CA ARG A 72 -4.38 -19.87 -9.78
C ARG A 72 -4.67 -19.33 -11.18
N THR A 73 -4.47 -20.16 -12.21
CA THR A 73 -4.60 -19.79 -13.63
C THR A 73 -5.97 -19.21 -14.02
N ARG A 74 -7.04 -19.54 -13.27
CA ARG A 74 -8.42 -19.07 -13.57
C ARG A 74 -8.90 -17.97 -12.63
N ASP A 75 -8.07 -17.50 -11.70
CA ASP A 75 -8.50 -16.51 -10.73
C ASP A 75 -8.64 -15.13 -11.35
N GLN A 76 -9.70 -14.43 -10.96
CA GLN A 76 -9.94 -13.07 -11.41
C GLN A 76 -9.19 -12.09 -10.51
N ARG A 77 -8.32 -11.27 -11.12
CA ARG A 77 -7.58 -10.20 -10.45
C ARG A 77 -8.26 -8.87 -10.72
N GLN A 78 -8.58 -8.13 -9.67
CA GLN A 78 -9.18 -6.81 -9.75
C GLN A 78 -8.40 -5.83 -8.88
N ILE A 79 -8.46 -4.55 -9.25
CA ILE A 79 -7.87 -3.47 -8.47
C ILE A 79 -8.95 -2.49 -8.08
N ARG A 80 -8.96 -2.12 -6.80
CA ARG A 80 -9.75 -1.02 -6.29
C ARG A 80 -8.90 -0.08 -5.45
N PRO A 81 -9.35 1.16 -5.21
CA PRO A 81 -8.77 2.01 -4.18
C PRO A 81 -8.75 1.28 -2.84
N ALA A 82 -7.63 1.40 -2.11
CA ALA A 82 -7.54 0.87 -0.76
C ALA A 82 -8.48 1.66 0.16
N ASN A 83 -9.12 0.96 1.09
CA ASN A 83 -9.85 1.64 2.17
C ASN A 83 -8.83 2.21 3.20
N PRO A 84 -9.26 3.10 4.12
CA PRO A 84 -8.36 3.71 5.09
C PRO A 84 -7.60 2.69 5.95
N GLU A 85 -8.25 1.60 6.36
CA GLU A 85 -7.65 0.56 7.20
C GLU A 85 -6.53 -0.20 6.47
N GLU A 86 -6.76 -0.55 5.20
CA GLU A 86 -5.78 -1.17 4.32
C GLU A 86 -4.59 -0.25 4.06
N ALA A 87 -4.84 1.05 3.82
CA ALA A 87 -3.79 2.03 3.64
C ALA A 87 -2.93 2.22 4.90
N THR A 88 -3.56 2.27 6.09
CA THR A 88 -2.83 2.30 7.36
C THR A 88 -1.96 1.06 7.55
N ARG A 89 -2.47 -0.13 7.20
CA ARG A 89 -1.69 -1.37 7.28
C ARG A 89 -0.45 -1.33 6.38
N LEU A 90 -0.57 -0.77 5.18
CA LEU A 90 0.58 -0.56 4.29
C LEU A 90 1.60 0.41 4.88
N GLU A 91 1.16 1.49 5.50
CA GLU A 91 2.06 2.48 6.11
C GLU A 91 2.80 1.90 7.32
N LEU A 92 2.14 1.04 8.10
CA LEU A 92 2.76 0.29 9.19
C LEU A 92 3.87 -0.64 8.68
N GLU A 93 3.57 -1.49 7.69
CA GLU A 93 4.57 -2.40 7.10
C GLU A 93 5.74 -1.62 6.50
N ARG A 94 5.46 -0.56 5.74
CA ARG A 94 6.50 0.32 5.18
C ARG A 94 7.38 0.94 6.27
N SER A 95 6.80 1.32 7.40
CA SER A 95 7.55 1.89 8.53
C SER A 95 8.44 0.83 9.20
N LEU A 96 7.98 -0.42 9.26
CA LEU A 96 8.77 -1.55 9.75
C LEU A 96 9.92 -1.89 8.80
N ASP A 97 9.67 -1.95 7.49
CA ASP A 97 10.71 -2.17 6.48
C ASP A 97 11.79 -1.09 6.51
N ARG A 98 11.39 0.18 6.61
CA ARG A 98 12.33 1.29 6.81
C ARG A 98 13.16 1.15 8.07
N ALA A 99 12.55 0.73 9.18
CA ALA A 99 13.27 0.48 10.43
C ALA A 99 14.28 -0.67 10.31
N ARG A 100 14.05 -1.62 9.39
CA ARG A 100 14.98 -2.72 9.05
C ARG A 100 16.04 -2.31 8.03
N GLY A 101 15.97 -1.11 7.46
CA GLY A 101 16.85 -0.66 6.38
C GLY A 101 16.47 -1.19 5.00
N GLU A 102 15.33 -1.84 4.86
CA GLU A 102 14.79 -2.36 3.61
C GLU A 102 13.92 -1.29 2.95
N ASP A 103 14.53 -0.20 2.46
CA ASP A 103 13.78 0.79 1.67
C ASP A 103 13.55 0.22 0.26
N THR A 104 12.46 -0.54 0.15
CA THR A 104 12.05 -1.15 -1.11
C THR A 104 11.43 -0.09 -2.02
N LYS A 105 11.77 -0.17 -3.31
CA LYS A 105 11.20 0.69 -4.37
C LYS A 105 9.66 0.66 -4.41
N TYR A 106 9.07 -0.41 -3.87
CA TYR A 106 7.64 -0.65 -3.85
C TYR A 106 7.22 -1.14 -2.46
N ALA A 107 6.29 -0.42 -1.84
CA ALA A 107 5.67 -0.86 -0.59
C ALA A 107 4.49 -1.79 -0.89
N PHE A 108 4.48 -2.94 -0.25
CA PHE A 108 3.43 -3.97 -0.32
C PHE A 108 3.07 -4.41 1.10
N ALA A 109 1.79 -4.71 1.35
CA ALA A 109 1.35 -5.35 2.58
C ALA A 109 0.27 -6.39 2.29
N PHE A 110 0.45 -7.60 2.85
CA PHE A 110 -0.54 -8.67 2.71
C PHE A 110 -1.69 -8.49 3.70
N LEU A 111 -2.91 -8.57 3.16
CA LEU A 111 -4.16 -8.49 3.92
C LEU A 111 -4.65 -9.86 4.39
N ILE A 112 -4.08 -10.93 3.83
CA ILE A 112 -4.30 -12.32 4.22
C ILE A 112 -3.03 -12.90 4.86
N PRO A 113 -3.13 -13.97 5.68
CA PRO A 113 -1.95 -14.68 6.15
C PRO A 113 -1.19 -15.28 4.97
N ILE A 114 0.11 -15.07 4.91
CA ILE A 114 0.99 -15.72 3.95
C ILE A 114 1.77 -16.79 4.70
N ASP A 115 1.78 -18.00 4.15
CA ASP A 115 2.61 -19.07 4.67
C ASP A 115 4.06 -18.63 4.53
N LYS A 116 4.81 -18.62 5.64
CA LYS A 116 6.26 -18.51 5.54
C LYS A 116 6.73 -19.80 4.90
N ASP A 117 7.37 -19.68 3.75
CA ASP A 117 7.96 -20.82 3.07
C ASP A 117 8.82 -21.59 4.10
N PRO A 118 8.54 -22.87 4.37
CA PRO A 118 9.42 -23.68 5.19
C PRO A 118 10.63 -23.99 4.31
N ASN A 119 11.59 -23.07 4.30
CA ASN A 119 12.88 -23.27 3.65
C ASN A 119 13.48 -24.63 4.01
#